data_AF-A0AAN9VTR0-F1
#
_entry.id   AF-A0AAN9VTR0-F1
#
_cell.length_a   1.000
_cell.length_b   1.000
_cell.length_c   1.000
_cell.angle_alpha   90.00
_cell.angle_beta   90.00
_cell.angle_gamma   90.00
#
_symmetry.space_group_name_H-M   'P 1'
#
loop_
_entity.id
_entity.type
_entity.pdbx_description
1 polymer ?
#
loop_
_entity_poly.entity_id
_entity_poly.type
_entity_poly.pdbx_seq_one_letter_code
_entity_poly.pdbx_strand_id
1 'polypeptide(L)'
;MAQPEQAYRVQRNEKVGRYVVAARALAAGAEVLREKAVAVGPKIDSPPVCLGCYSPADETTPLCPRCGWPACSDDCAAAPDHALNECKVFADAGVRFQPPENWWEPCPQLECITPLRVLLEGERDPQRWKDEVSQMEAHNDIRRETPAWAANQTNVVDFLRSSCKLDRFSEEQIHSVCGYLEVNAFELRAAGGSSLLRGLYPQMGLLSHRCVPNTTHSICTTESAPGARDQYRLIVRTLVPVAEGAELVTSYTHALEPTLIRREQLLRGKHFACDCARCADPTELGTNLSTLKCSKCDNGWVLPTDPLDAVARWKCSLCEFATPGTAVRKVLAVIRAELDEADALDGGWADAGAVERREQLWRKYRSVLHPKHALICQLRHSLLHLYGRAEGYTLPELPDLLLERKVELAKDLLSVADVLKPGCSRLRGTVLYEQHAPLLLLARSQFEQGVSDERQLRRGMEAAAKALRESADILLLEPPDTAEGALGAVAKESLAQLEASIATLPSD
;
A
#
# COMPACT_ATOMS: atom_id res chain seq x y z
N MET A 1 -33.27 17.42 -0.74
CA MET A 1 -32.20 16.92 0.15
C MET A 1 -31.08 17.93 0.09
N ALA A 2 -30.63 18.49 1.22
CA ALA A 2 -29.46 19.37 1.24
C ALA A 2 -28.28 18.59 0.65
N GLN A 3 -27.51 19.20 -0.26
CA GLN A 3 -26.24 18.62 -0.68
C GLN A 3 -25.40 18.37 0.58
N PRO A 4 -24.81 17.18 0.75
CA PRO A 4 -23.94 16.93 1.89
C PRO A 4 -22.86 18.01 1.92
N GLU A 5 -22.70 18.64 3.09
CA GLU A 5 -21.68 19.67 3.29
C GLU A 5 -20.31 19.10 2.89
N GLN A 6 -19.60 19.82 2.02
CA GLN A 6 -18.33 19.37 1.45
C GLN A 6 -17.35 19.01 2.58
N ALA A 7 -16.76 17.82 2.55
CA ALA A 7 -15.88 17.35 3.63
C ALA A 7 -14.53 18.09 3.66
N TYR A 8 -14.12 18.67 2.54
CA TYR A 8 -12.82 19.29 2.37
C TYR A 8 -12.87 20.53 1.47
N ARG A 9 -11.85 21.37 1.57
CA ARG A 9 -11.61 22.51 0.65
C ARG A 9 -10.15 22.55 0.23
N VAL A 10 -9.90 23.03 -0.99
CA VAL A 10 -8.55 23.15 -1.56
C VAL A 10 -7.96 24.50 -1.17
N GLN A 11 -6.69 24.50 -0.75
CA GLN A 11 -5.88 25.67 -0.47
C GLN A 11 -4.56 25.59 -1.24
N ARG A 12 -3.76 26.66 -1.21
CA ARG A 12 -2.46 26.72 -1.87
C ARG A 12 -1.42 27.38 -0.96
N ASN A 13 -0.21 26.82 -0.93
CA ASN A 13 0.96 27.42 -0.31
C ASN A 13 2.21 27.20 -1.17
N GLU A 14 3.34 27.78 -0.75
CA GLU A 14 4.61 27.70 -1.47
C GLU A 14 5.33 26.36 -1.30
N LYS A 15 5.02 25.59 -0.25
CA LYS A 15 5.76 24.37 0.12
C LYS A 15 5.30 23.13 -0.63
N VAL A 16 3.99 22.93 -0.74
CA VAL A 16 3.37 21.74 -1.35
C VAL A 16 2.47 22.10 -2.53
N GLY A 17 2.41 23.37 -2.91
CA GLY A 17 1.49 23.83 -3.95
C GLY A 17 0.05 23.75 -3.47
N ARG A 18 -0.79 23.01 -4.20
CA ARG A 18 -2.20 22.80 -3.82
C ARG A 18 -2.28 21.69 -2.78
N TYR A 19 -3.09 21.91 -1.75
CA TYR A 19 -3.32 20.96 -0.68
C TYR A 19 -4.76 21.02 -0.18
N VAL A 20 -5.15 20.03 0.61
CA VAL A 20 -6.52 19.88 1.09
C VAL A 20 -6.58 20.10 2.60
N VAL A 21 -7.59 20.84 3.06
CA VAL A 21 -7.94 20.96 4.49
C VAL A 21 -9.37 20.50 4.73
N ALA A 22 -9.63 20.01 5.94
CA ALA A 22 -10.99 19.66 6.36
C ALA A 22 -11.87 20.91 6.37
N ALA A 23 -13.03 20.85 5.71
CA ALA A 23 -13.98 21.96 5.66
C ALA A 23 -14.93 21.99 6.87
N ARG A 24 -14.95 20.91 7.65
CA ARG A 24 -15.66 20.74 8.93
C ARG A 24 -14.91 19.74 9.80
N ALA A 25 -15.32 19.56 11.05
CA ALA A 25 -14.81 18.47 11.87
C ALA A 25 -15.20 17.10 11.28
N LEU A 26 -14.24 16.17 11.24
CA LEU A 26 -14.40 14.81 10.73
C LEU A 26 -14.08 13.81 11.84
N ALA A 27 -14.98 12.85 12.07
CA ALA A 27 -14.71 11.72 12.96
C ALA A 27 -13.64 10.79 12.36
N ALA A 28 -13.09 9.86 13.15
CA ALA A 28 -12.29 8.77 12.62
C ALA A 28 -13.15 7.87 11.70
N GLY A 29 -12.59 7.39 10.60
CA GLY A 29 -13.30 6.56 9.61
C GLY A 29 -14.26 7.31 8.69
N ALA A 30 -14.34 8.65 8.79
CA ALA A 30 -15.22 9.47 7.95
C ALA A 30 -14.74 9.47 6.50
N GLU A 31 -15.66 9.24 5.56
CA GLU A 31 -15.39 9.37 4.12
C GLU A 31 -15.16 10.85 3.76
N VAL A 32 -13.98 11.13 3.21
CA VAL A 32 -13.55 12.47 2.79
C VAL A 32 -13.93 12.73 1.34
N LEU A 33 -13.61 11.77 0.46
CA LEU A 33 -13.94 11.84 -0.95
C LEU A 33 -14.03 10.44 -1.55
N ARG A 34 -14.76 10.36 -2.67
CA ARG A 34 -14.88 9.19 -3.51
C ARG A 34 -14.70 9.60 -4.96
N GLU A 35 -13.78 8.95 -5.65
CA GLU A 35 -13.30 9.38 -6.96
C GLU A 35 -13.29 8.22 -7.96
N LYS A 36 -13.74 8.50 -9.19
CA LYS A 36 -13.58 7.59 -10.33
C LYS A 36 -12.24 7.86 -11.01
N ALA A 37 -11.56 6.81 -11.45
CA ALA A 37 -10.33 6.98 -12.23
C ALA A 37 -10.59 7.79 -13.51
N VAL A 38 -9.61 8.61 -13.92
CA VAL A 38 -9.58 9.21 -15.28
C VAL A 38 -9.34 8.10 -16.31
N ALA A 39 -8.35 7.27 -16.02
CA ALA A 39 -8.01 6.09 -16.80
C ALA A 39 -7.42 5.02 -15.87
N VAL A 40 -7.60 3.77 -16.29
CA VAL A 40 -6.97 2.58 -15.71
C VAL A 40 -6.26 1.83 -16.83
N GLY A 41 -5.13 1.21 -16.52
CA GLY A 41 -4.45 0.33 -17.46
C GLY A 41 -3.14 -0.24 -16.93
N PRO A 42 -2.37 -0.92 -17.80
CA PRO A 42 -1.09 -1.51 -17.46
C PRO A 42 -0.08 -0.48 -16.94
N LYS A 43 0.80 -0.96 -16.06
CA LYS A 43 1.98 -0.22 -15.61
C LYS A 43 3.11 -0.27 -16.64
N ILE A 44 4.15 0.54 -16.43
CA ILE A 44 5.29 0.65 -17.36
C ILE A 44 6.11 -0.65 -17.45
N ASP A 45 6.05 -1.48 -16.41
CA ASP A 45 6.77 -2.74 -16.26
C ASP A 45 5.82 -3.96 -16.32
N SER A 46 4.60 -3.78 -16.83
CA SER A 46 3.62 -4.85 -16.90
C SER A 46 4.02 -5.90 -17.93
N PRO A 47 3.92 -7.20 -17.61
CA PRO A 47 3.87 -8.22 -18.65
C PRO A 47 2.61 -8.02 -19.53
N PRO A 48 2.54 -8.68 -20.69
CA PRO A 48 1.33 -8.71 -21.51
C PRO A 48 0.08 -9.06 -20.70
N VAL A 49 -0.97 -8.27 -20.89
CA VAL A 49 -2.29 -8.49 -20.29
C VAL A 49 -3.38 -8.28 -21.33
N CYS A 50 -4.53 -8.92 -21.12
CA CYS A 50 -5.75 -8.61 -21.85
C CYS A 50 -6.13 -7.14 -21.64
N LEU A 51 -6.37 -6.38 -22.71
CA LEU A 51 -6.71 -4.95 -22.62
C LEU A 51 -8.14 -4.69 -22.13
N GLY A 52 -8.99 -5.73 -22.11
CA GLY A 52 -10.33 -5.69 -21.55
C GLY A 52 -10.32 -5.97 -20.04
N CYS A 53 -9.98 -7.19 -19.63
CA CYS A 53 -10.11 -7.63 -18.22
C CYS A 53 -8.81 -7.56 -17.40
N TYR A 54 -7.67 -7.24 -18.03
CA TYR A 54 -6.34 -7.16 -17.40
C TYR A 54 -5.76 -8.48 -16.87
N SER A 55 -6.37 -9.63 -17.15
CA SER A 55 -5.75 -10.93 -16.88
C SER A 55 -4.43 -11.08 -17.65
N PRO A 56 -3.42 -11.78 -17.10
CA PRO A 56 -2.19 -12.13 -17.81
C PRO A 56 -2.50 -12.74 -19.17
N ALA A 57 -1.79 -12.29 -20.20
CA ALA A 57 -1.86 -12.84 -21.54
C ALA A 57 -0.64 -13.73 -21.80
N ASP A 58 -0.83 -14.71 -22.67
CA ASP A 58 0.17 -15.69 -23.13
C ASP A 58 0.05 -15.90 -24.64
N GLU A 59 0.89 -16.78 -25.20
CA GLU A 59 0.91 -17.12 -26.63
C GLU A 59 -0.41 -17.69 -27.16
N THR A 60 -1.29 -18.17 -26.29
CA THR A 60 -2.60 -18.72 -26.65
C THR A 60 -3.71 -17.69 -26.58
N THR A 61 -3.44 -16.52 -25.98
CA THR A 61 -4.43 -15.48 -25.75
C THR A 61 -4.94 -14.90 -27.07
N PRO A 62 -6.27 -14.93 -27.32
CA PRO A 62 -6.83 -14.32 -28.52
C PRO A 62 -6.52 -12.83 -28.66
N LEU A 63 -6.45 -12.37 -29.91
CA LEU A 63 -6.30 -10.96 -30.25
C LEU A 63 -7.65 -10.37 -30.66
N CYS A 64 -7.88 -9.11 -30.31
CA CYS A 64 -9.04 -8.35 -30.73
C CYS A 64 -9.17 -8.39 -32.27
N PRO A 65 -10.31 -8.81 -32.84
CA PRO A 65 -10.46 -8.98 -34.28
C PRO A 65 -10.37 -7.65 -35.05
N ARG A 66 -10.57 -6.52 -34.37
CA ARG A 66 -10.52 -5.18 -34.96
C ARG A 66 -9.10 -4.60 -34.99
N CYS A 67 -8.44 -4.56 -33.83
CA CYS A 67 -7.15 -3.88 -33.70
C CYS A 67 -5.94 -4.82 -33.65
N GLY A 68 -6.14 -6.12 -33.37
CA GLY A 68 -5.08 -7.11 -33.25
C GLY A 68 -4.23 -7.01 -31.98
N TRP A 69 -4.80 -6.54 -30.87
CA TRP A 69 -4.15 -6.48 -29.54
C TRP A 69 -4.80 -7.46 -28.55
N PRO A 70 -4.09 -7.91 -27.49
CA PRO A 70 -4.59 -8.95 -26.59
C PRO A 70 -5.99 -8.66 -26.01
N ALA A 71 -6.93 -9.54 -26.29
CA ALA A 71 -8.29 -9.51 -25.78
C ALA A 71 -8.81 -10.94 -25.67
N CYS A 72 -8.88 -11.48 -24.44
CA CYS A 72 -9.07 -12.91 -24.22
C CYS A 72 -10.47 -13.46 -24.59
N SER A 73 -11.43 -12.58 -24.92
CA SER A 73 -12.78 -12.93 -25.36
C SER A 73 -13.37 -11.81 -26.20
N ASP A 74 -14.47 -12.10 -26.91
CA ASP A 74 -15.26 -11.08 -27.61
C ASP A 74 -15.79 -10.01 -26.66
N ASP A 75 -16.18 -10.40 -25.44
CA ASP A 75 -16.58 -9.46 -24.38
C ASP A 75 -15.42 -8.52 -24.01
N CYS A 76 -14.19 -9.03 -23.92
CA CYS A 76 -13.01 -8.20 -23.65
C CYS A 76 -12.66 -7.31 -24.84
N ALA A 77 -12.87 -7.78 -26.08
CA ALA A 77 -12.70 -6.96 -27.28
C ALA A 77 -13.76 -5.84 -27.37
N ALA A 78 -14.94 -6.06 -26.80
CA ALA A 78 -16.03 -5.10 -26.70
C ALA A 78 -16.00 -4.25 -25.41
N ALA A 79 -15.13 -4.57 -24.46
CA ALA A 79 -15.04 -3.88 -23.18
C ALA A 79 -14.81 -2.37 -23.37
N PRO A 80 -15.56 -1.49 -22.69
CA PRO A 80 -15.49 -0.04 -22.93
C PRO A 80 -14.08 0.56 -22.80
N ASP A 81 -13.28 0.09 -21.83
CA ASP A 81 -11.92 0.59 -21.62
C ASP A 81 -11.00 0.30 -22.81
N HIS A 82 -11.25 -0.76 -23.57
CA HIS A 82 -10.51 -1.06 -24.79
C HIS A 82 -11.18 -0.47 -26.03
N ALA A 83 -12.45 -0.81 -26.24
CA ALA A 83 -13.19 -0.53 -27.46
C ALA A 83 -13.35 0.97 -27.74
N LEU A 84 -13.56 1.78 -26.69
CA LEU A 84 -13.73 3.24 -26.80
C LEU A 84 -12.40 4.01 -26.77
N ASN A 85 -11.29 3.34 -26.48
CA ASN A 85 -9.97 3.95 -26.35
C ASN A 85 -9.04 3.49 -27.48
N GLU A 86 -8.00 2.74 -27.14
CA GLU A 86 -6.89 2.42 -28.03
C GLU A 86 -7.29 1.54 -29.22
N CYS A 87 -8.38 0.78 -29.12
CA CYS A 87 -8.84 -0.12 -30.18
C CYS A 87 -9.01 0.59 -31.52
N LYS A 88 -9.69 1.76 -31.53
CA LYS A 88 -9.89 2.54 -32.76
C LYS A 88 -8.58 3.11 -33.28
N VAL A 89 -7.74 3.64 -32.39
CA VAL A 89 -6.46 4.24 -32.74
C VAL A 89 -5.55 3.23 -33.43
N PHE A 90 -5.40 2.04 -32.84
CA PHE A 90 -4.55 0.99 -33.38
C PHE A 90 -5.11 0.38 -34.67
N ALA A 91 -6.43 0.21 -34.76
CA ALA A 91 -7.09 -0.27 -35.97
C ALA A 91 -6.89 0.71 -37.14
N ASP A 92 -7.15 2.01 -36.92
CA ASP A 92 -7.05 3.04 -37.96
C ASP A 92 -5.60 3.25 -38.43
N ALA A 93 -4.62 3.14 -37.52
CA ALA A 93 -3.19 3.25 -37.83
C ALA A 93 -2.58 1.95 -38.39
N GLY A 94 -3.30 0.83 -38.37
CA GLY A 94 -2.79 -0.48 -38.79
C GLY A 94 -1.71 -1.06 -37.87
N VAL A 95 -1.62 -0.59 -36.62
CA VAL A 95 -0.62 -1.04 -35.65
C VAL A 95 -1.13 -2.29 -34.93
N ARG A 96 -0.40 -3.40 -35.09
CA ARG A 96 -0.74 -4.72 -34.51
C ARG A 96 0.23 -5.06 -33.38
N PHE A 97 -0.26 -5.76 -32.36
CA PHE A 97 0.57 -6.27 -31.27
C PHE A 97 1.63 -7.24 -31.82
N GLN A 98 2.88 -7.06 -31.37
CA GLN A 98 3.98 -7.97 -31.69
C GLN A 98 4.18 -8.91 -30.50
N PRO A 99 3.93 -10.23 -30.63
CA PRO A 99 4.15 -11.18 -29.55
C PRO A 99 5.59 -11.09 -29.01
N PRO A 100 5.78 -10.92 -27.69
CA PRO A 100 7.12 -10.94 -27.09
C PRO A 100 7.69 -12.36 -27.09
N GLU A 101 9.01 -12.48 -26.96
CA GLU A 101 9.67 -13.78 -26.76
C GLU A 101 9.29 -14.41 -25.40
N ASN A 102 9.13 -13.57 -24.37
CA ASN A 102 8.72 -13.98 -23.03
C ASN A 102 7.47 -13.21 -22.60
N TRP A 103 6.36 -13.92 -22.40
CA TRP A 103 5.07 -13.38 -21.96
C TRP A 103 4.99 -13.06 -20.47
N TRP A 104 6.05 -13.35 -19.72
CA TRP A 104 6.12 -13.11 -18.28
C TRP A 104 7.05 -11.95 -17.92
N GLU A 105 7.70 -11.35 -18.92
CA GLU A 105 8.57 -10.18 -18.77
C GLU A 105 7.85 -8.87 -19.12
N PRO A 106 8.35 -7.72 -18.62
CA PRO A 106 7.82 -6.41 -18.99
C PRO A 106 7.68 -6.24 -20.50
N CYS A 107 6.51 -5.75 -20.95
CA CYS A 107 6.20 -5.55 -22.36
C CYS A 107 6.15 -4.05 -22.71
N PRO A 108 7.21 -3.47 -23.32
CA PRO A 108 7.25 -2.05 -23.64
C PRO A 108 6.10 -1.55 -24.52
N GLN A 109 5.52 -2.44 -25.34
CA GLN A 109 4.36 -2.11 -26.19
C GLN A 109 3.13 -1.68 -25.39
N LEU A 110 3.00 -2.14 -24.14
CA LEU A 110 1.88 -1.76 -23.27
C LEU A 110 2.09 -0.42 -22.54
N GLU A 111 3.31 0.13 -22.54
CA GLU A 111 3.61 1.38 -21.83
C GLU A 111 2.77 2.55 -22.32
N CYS A 112 2.41 2.55 -23.60
CA CYS A 112 1.60 3.58 -24.25
C CYS A 112 0.11 3.53 -23.90
N ILE A 113 -0.41 2.40 -23.41
CA ILE A 113 -1.85 2.15 -23.24
C ILE A 113 -2.47 3.14 -22.27
N THR A 114 -1.93 3.22 -21.05
CA THR A 114 -2.48 4.09 -20.01
C THR A 114 -2.33 5.58 -20.35
N PRO A 115 -1.16 6.08 -20.83
CA PRO A 115 -1.05 7.46 -21.32
C PRO A 115 -2.05 7.79 -22.44
N LEU A 116 -2.22 6.89 -23.41
CA LEU A 116 -3.19 7.08 -24.49
C LEU A 116 -4.62 7.18 -23.94
N ARG A 117 -5.00 6.31 -23.00
CA ARG A 117 -6.32 6.36 -22.37
C ARG A 117 -6.57 7.68 -21.63
N VAL A 118 -5.55 8.25 -20.97
CA VAL A 118 -5.64 9.58 -20.33
C VAL A 118 -5.83 10.69 -21.37
N LEU A 119 -5.08 10.67 -22.47
CA LEU A 119 -5.20 11.65 -23.55
C LEU A 119 -6.58 11.62 -24.21
N LEU A 120 -7.06 10.42 -24.57
CA LEU A 120 -8.39 10.24 -25.16
C LEU A 120 -9.51 10.63 -24.19
N GLU A 121 -9.31 10.42 -22.89
CA GLU A 121 -10.27 10.92 -21.90
C GLU A 121 -10.30 12.45 -21.83
N GLY A 122 -9.16 13.11 -22.00
CA GLY A 122 -9.11 14.56 -22.08
C GLY A 122 -9.89 15.14 -23.28
N GLU A 123 -9.98 14.40 -24.38
CA GLU A 123 -10.83 14.75 -25.53
C GLU A 123 -12.33 14.52 -25.25
N ARG A 124 -12.67 13.46 -24.51
CA ARG A 124 -14.06 13.12 -24.17
C ARG A 124 -14.65 14.00 -23.08
N ASP A 125 -13.85 14.41 -22.10
CA ASP A 125 -14.23 15.33 -21.02
C ASP A 125 -13.22 16.48 -20.89
N PRO A 126 -13.30 17.50 -21.78
CA PRO A 126 -12.38 18.64 -21.75
C PRO A 126 -12.49 19.47 -20.48
N GLN A 127 -13.66 19.46 -19.81
CA GLN A 127 -13.86 20.21 -18.58
C GLN A 127 -13.11 19.56 -17.43
N ARG A 128 -13.26 18.24 -17.25
CA ARG A 128 -12.49 17.49 -16.25
C ARG A 128 -10.98 17.55 -16.53
N TRP A 129 -10.58 17.49 -17.80
CA TRP A 129 -9.18 17.70 -18.16
C TRP A 129 -8.66 19.06 -17.67
N LYS A 130 -9.39 20.14 -17.96
CA LYS A 130 -8.99 21.50 -17.58
C LYS A 130 -8.95 21.70 -16.06
N ASP A 131 -9.96 21.23 -15.36
CA ASP A 131 -10.14 21.51 -13.93
C ASP A 131 -9.33 20.57 -13.03
N GLU A 132 -9.13 19.32 -13.45
CA GLU A 132 -8.50 18.28 -12.64
C GLU A 132 -7.15 17.83 -13.19
N VAL A 133 -7.13 17.25 -14.40
CA VAL A 133 -5.97 16.51 -14.93
C VAL A 133 -4.80 17.42 -15.30
N SER A 134 -5.06 18.49 -16.07
CA SER A 134 -4.03 19.43 -16.52
C SER A 134 -3.47 20.31 -15.40
N GLN A 135 -4.07 20.27 -14.21
CA GLN A 135 -3.57 20.98 -13.04
C GLN A 135 -2.55 20.15 -12.25
N MET A 136 -2.48 18.84 -12.50
CA MET A 136 -1.59 17.92 -11.78
C MET A 136 -0.12 18.26 -12.03
N GLU A 137 0.75 17.94 -11.07
CA GLU A 137 2.18 18.16 -11.22
C GLU A 137 2.79 17.01 -12.05
N ALA A 138 3.55 17.38 -13.08
CA ALA A 138 4.23 16.44 -13.98
C ALA A 138 5.75 16.41 -13.77
N HIS A 139 6.33 17.41 -13.11
CA HIS A 139 7.77 17.57 -12.91
C HIS A 139 8.60 17.41 -14.19
N ASN A 140 8.10 17.91 -15.33
CA ASN A 140 8.76 17.73 -16.63
C ASN A 140 10.21 18.24 -16.65
N ASP A 141 10.49 19.38 -16.02
CA ASP A 141 11.84 19.95 -15.98
C ASP A 141 12.84 19.01 -15.29
N ILE A 142 12.42 18.37 -14.19
CA ILE A 142 13.24 17.39 -13.46
C ILE A 142 13.32 16.08 -14.24
N ARG A 143 12.17 15.59 -14.73
CA ARG A 143 12.08 14.29 -15.41
C ARG A 143 12.86 14.25 -16.72
N ARG A 144 12.99 15.38 -17.43
CA ARG A 144 13.74 15.49 -18.69
C ARG A 144 15.20 15.01 -18.56
N GLU A 145 15.77 15.10 -17.36
CA GLU A 145 17.14 14.67 -17.07
C GLU A 145 17.23 13.21 -16.59
N THR A 146 16.10 12.49 -16.56
CA THR A 146 16.03 11.11 -16.05
C THR A 146 15.96 10.07 -17.18
N PRO A 147 16.43 8.82 -16.95
CA PRO A 147 16.28 7.74 -17.93
C PRO A 147 14.83 7.44 -18.31
N ALA A 148 13.88 7.67 -17.39
CA ALA A 148 12.46 7.45 -17.62
C ALA A 148 11.92 8.36 -18.75
N TRP A 149 12.42 9.59 -18.88
CA TRP A 149 12.03 10.47 -19.98
C TRP A 149 12.48 9.94 -21.34
N ALA A 150 13.70 9.43 -21.43
CA ALA A 150 14.20 8.81 -22.67
C ALA A 150 13.39 7.55 -23.04
N ALA A 151 13.05 6.71 -22.05
CA ALA A 151 12.17 5.57 -22.27
C ALA A 151 10.77 5.99 -22.75
N ASN A 152 10.17 7.00 -22.11
CA ASN A 152 8.89 7.57 -22.51
C ASN A 152 8.92 8.15 -23.93
N GLN A 153 10.01 8.78 -24.34
CA GLN A 153 10.16 9.29 -25.70
C GLN A 153 9.99 8.16 -26.71
N THR A 154 10.73 7.06 -26.55
CA THR A 154 10.69 5.92 -27.48
C THR A 154 9.37 5.14 -27.39
N ASN A 155 9.01 4.71 -26.18
CA ASN A 155 7.94 3.72 -25.97
C ASN A 155 6.54 4.34 -26.01
N VAL A 156 6.42 5.65 -25.75
CA VAL A 156 5.13 6.33 -25.67
C VAL A 156 5.02 7.44 -26.72
N VAL A 157 5.91 8.44 -26.69
CA VAL A 157 5.76 9.64 -27.53
C VAL A 157 5.91 9.29 -29.01
N ASP A 158 7.02 8.66 -29.39
CA ASP A 158 7.32 8.30 -30.76
C ASP A 158 6.34 7.24 -31.26
N PHE A 159 5.97 6.28 -30.41
CA PHE A 159 4.97 5.27 -30.75
C PHE A 159 3.60 5.90 -31.05
N LEU A 160 3.11 6.81 -30.21
CA LEU A 160 1.81 7.45 -30.40
C LEU A 160 1.81 8.42 -31.59
N ARG A 161 2.84 9.25 -31.74
CA ARG A 161 2.90 10.25 -32.82
C ARG A 161 3.28 9.61 -34.15
N SER A 162 4.34 8.80 -34.19
CA SER A 162 4.87 8.24 -35.43
C SER A 162 4.14 6.98 -35.88
N SER A 163 3.93 6.00 -34.98
CA SER A 163 3.29 4.73 -35.36
C SER A 163 1.77 4.86 -35.39
N CYS A 164 1.17 5.48 -34.38
CA CYS A 164 -0.29 5.65 -34.28
C CYS A 164 -0.83 6.91 -34.98
N LYS A 165 0.04 7.74 -35.58
CA LYS A 165 -0.33 8.97 -36.33
C LYS A 165 -1.14 9.99 -35.51
N LEU A 166 -0.87 10.10 -34.20
CA LEU A 166 -1.56 11.02 -33.30
C LEU A 166 -0.86 12.39 -33.21
N ASP A 167 -0.63 13.04 -34.35
CA ASP A 167 0.05 14.35 -34.40
C ASP A 167 -0.66 15.46 -33.62
N ARG A 168 -1.97 15.27 -33.34
CA ARG A 168 -2.83 16.18 -32.59
C ARG A 168 -2.42 16.35 -31.12
N PHE A 169 -1.68 15.40 -30.54
CA PHE A 169 -1.12 15.53 -29.19
C PHE A 169 0.36 15.93 -29.27
N SER A 170 0.74 17.07 -28.71
CA SER A 170 2.15 17.50 -28.73
C SER A 170 3.04 16.57 -27.88
N GLU A 171 4.33 16.50 -28.20
CA GLU A 171 5.30 15.70 -27.42
C GLU A 171 5.30 16.10 -25.95
N GLU A 172 5.26 17.41 -25.68
CA GLU A 172 5.18 17.96 -24.33
C GLU A 172 3.90 17.54 -23.60
N GLN A 173 2.76 17.50 -24.29
CA GLN A 173 1.51 17.03 -23.68
C GLN A 173 1.59 15.53 -23.33
N ILE A 174 2.16 14.70 -24.21
CA ILE A 174 2.32 13.26 -23.95
C ILE A 174 3.27 13.03 -22.77
N HIS A 175 4.42 13.73 -22.74
CA HIS A 175 5.36 13.66 -21.61
C HIS A 175 4.73 14.12 -20.29
N SER A 176 3.89 15.16 -20.34
CA SER A 176 3.15 15.63 -19.16
C SER A 176 2.19 14.56 -18.64
N VAL A 177 1.48 13.86 -19.52
CA VAL A 177 0.62 12.72 -19.13
C VAL A 177 1.42 11.58 -18.52
N CYS A 178 2.59 11.24 -19.07
CA CYS A 178 3.48 10.28 -18.43
C CYS A 178 3.88 10.74 -17.02
N GLY A 179 4.12 12.05 -16.83
CA GLY A 179 4.44 12.65 -15.53
C GLY A 179 3.30 12.58 -14.54
N TYR A 180 2.08 12.89 -14.98
CA TYR A 180 0.89 12.76 -14.15
C TYR A 180 0.75 11.32 -13.63
N LEU A 181 0.98 10.32 -14.50
CA LEU A 181 0.92 8.92 -14.13
C LEU A 181 2.05 8.51 -13.18
N GLU A 182 3.28 8.92 -13.42
CA GLU A 182 4.43 8.61 -12.56
C GLU A 182 4.29 9.22 -11.15
N VAL A 183 3.83 10.48 -11.09
CA VAL A 183 3.77 11.25 -9.85
C VAL A 183 2.46 11.03 -9.09
N ASN A 184 1.36 10.68 -9.76
CA ASN A 184 0.02 10.72 -9.13
C ASN A 184 -0.84 9.47 -9.36
N ALA A 185 -0.38 8.48 -10.14
CA ALA A 185 -1.15 7.25 -10.26
C ALA A 185 -1.06 6.37 -9.01
N PHE A 186 -2.11 5.59 -8.79
CA PHE A 186 -2.23 4.62 -7.72
C PHE A 186 -2.19 3.21 -8.27
N GLU A 187 -1.50 2.31 -7.57
CA GLU A 187 -1.50 0.90 -7.88
C GLU A 187 -2.88 0.28 -7.61
N LEU A 188 -3.38 -0.47 -8.58
CA LEU A 188 -4.61 -1.25 -8.47
C LEU A 188 -4.31 -2.73 -8.72
N ARG A 189 -5.25 -3.60 -8.37
CA ARG A 189 -5.23 -5.01 -8.73
C ARG A 189 -6.37 -5.29 -9.71
N ALA A 190 -6.08 -6.06 -10.76
CA ALA A 190 -7.12 -6.62 -11.61
C ALA A 190 -8.09 -7.49 -10.80
N ALA A 191 -9.30 -7.71 -11.30
CA ALA A 191 -10.27 -8.60 -10.65
C ALA A 191 -9.65 -10.00 -10.45
N GLY A 192 -9.79 -10.57 -9.25
CA GLY A 192 -9.14 -11.83 -8.88
C GLY A 192 -7.64 -11.73 -8.56
N GLY A 193 -7.06 -10.53 -8.52
CA GLY A 193 -5.67 -10.30 -8.09
C GLY A 193 -4.60 -10.70 -9.10
N SER A 194 -4.98 -10.92 -10.37
CA SER A 194 -4.13 -11.54 -11.40
C SER A 194 -3.02 -10.65 -11.95
N SER A 195 -3.20 -9.33 -11.95
CA SER A 195 -2.23 -8.35 -12.49
C SER A 195 -2.22 -7.05 -11.67
N LEU A 196 -1.07 -6.36 -11.66
CA LEU A 196 -0.93 -5.01 -11.11
C LEU A 196 -1.20 -3.96 -12.19
N LEU A 197 -2.03 -2.98 -11.85
CA LEU A 197 -2.45 -1.90 -12.73
C LEU A 197 -2.10 -0.54 -12.13
N ARG A 198 -2.26 0.51 -12.92
CA ARG A 198 -2.24 1.89 -12.43
C ARG A 198 -3.53 2.61 -12.82
N GLY A 199 -4.02 3.46 -11.91
CA GLY A 199 -5.15 4.36 -12.15
C GLY A 199 -4.81 5.79 -11.77
N LEU A 200 -5.30 6.76 -12.55
CA LEU A 200 -5.08 8.19 -12.29
C LEU A 200 -6.29 8.80 -11.57
N TYR A 201 -6.06 9.41 -10.40
CA TYR A 201 -7.06 9.98 -9.50
C TYR A 201 -6.66 11.42 -9.10
N PRO A 202 -6.99 12.43 -9.92
CA PRO A 202 -6.60 13.81 -9.69
C PRO A 202 -6.96 14.40 -8.32
N GLN A 203 -8.15 14.10 -7.78
CA GLN A 203 -8.59 14.66 -6.49
C GLN A 203 -7.80 14.05 -5.33
N MET A 204 -7.53 12.75 -5.38
CA MET A 204 -6.63 12.10 -4.44
C MET A 204 -5.20 12.68 -4.52
N GLY A 205 -4.75 13.07 -5.71
CA GLY A 205 -3.46 13.74 -5.92
C GLY A 205 -3.29 15.07 -5.19
N LEU A 206 -4.37 15.67 -4.68
CA LEU A 206 -4.32 16.91 -3.88
C LEU A 206 -3.91 16.69 -2.42
N LEU A 207 -3.99 15.46 -1.90
CA LEU A 207 -3.58 15.18 -0.52
C LEU A 207 -2.06 15.16 -0.45
N SER A 208 -1.50 16.10 0.30
CA SER A 208 -0.05 16.21 0.50
C SER A 208 0.49 15.05 1.36
N HIS A 209 1.80 14.87 1.33
CA HIS A 209 2.47 13.83 2.08
C HIS A 209 2.75 14.22 3.53
N ARG A 210 2.39 13.34 4.47
CA ARG A 210 3.06 13.23 5.78
C ARG A 210 3.31 11.77 6.12
N CYS A 211 4.43 11.54 6.82
CA CYS A 211 4.86 10.19 7.21
C CYS A 211 4.05 9.59 8.36
N VAL A 212 3.30 10.44 9.06
CA VAL A 212 2.22 10.07 9.98
C VAL A 212 0.96 10.68 9.39
N PRO A 213 0.21 9.92 8.57
CA PRO A 213 -0.96 10.44 7.87
C PRO A 213 -2.18 10.50 8.79
N ASN A 214 -3.14 11.36 8.46
CA ASN A 214 -4.47 11.36 9.08
C ASN A 214 -5.56 10.86 8.14
N THR A 215 -5.21 10.47 6.90
CA THR A 215 -6.09 9.78 5.97
C THR A 215 -5.47 8.48 5.46
N THR A 216 -6.32 7.62 4.92
CA THR A 216 -5.96 6.41 4.17
C THR A 216 -6.88 6.30 2.96
N HIS A 217 -6.46 5.53 1.97
CA HIS A 217 -7.29 5.25 0.80
C HIS A 217 -7.47 3.74 0.61
N SER A 218 -8.57 3.42 -0.04
CA SER A 218 -8.97 2.09 -0.48
C SER A 218 -9.50 2.21 -1.90
N ILE A 219 -9.38 1.15 -2.69
CA ILE A 219 -9.95 1.09 -4.04
C ILE A 219 -10.95 -0.06 -4.03
N CYS A 220 -12.23 0.26 -4.23
CA CYS A 220 -13.26 -0.74 -4.40
C CYS A 220 -13.40 -1.10 -5.88
N THR A 221 -13.60 -2.38 -6.17
CA THR A 221 -14.12 -2.84 -7.45
C THR A 221 -15.63 -2.97 -7.35
N THR A 222 -16.38 -2.21 -8.14
CA THR A 222 -17.84 -2.36 -8.20
C THR A 222 -18.22 -3.55 -9.07
N GLU A 223 -19.42 -4.12 -8.89
CA GLU A 223 -20.01 -5.18 -9.75
C GLU A 223 -20.30 -4.72 -11.19
N SER A 224 -19.73 -3.59 -11.62
CA SER A 224 -19.77 -3.13 -13.01
C SER A 224 -19.12 -4.17 -13.92
N ALA A 225 -19.50 -4.18 -15.20
CA ALA A 225 -18.95 -5.11 -16.19
C ALA A 225 -17.41 -5.19 -16.07
N PRO A 226 -16.82 -6.41 -16.04
CA PRO A 226 -15.38 -6.58 -15.92
C PRO A 226 -14.62 -5.74 -16.94
N GLY A 227 -13.61 -5.00 -16.50
CA GLY A 227 -12.77 -4.21 -17.42
C GLY A 227 -13.28 -2.81 -17.76
N ALA A 228 -14.29 -2.29 -17.06
CA ALA A 228 -14.65 -0.88 -17.15
C ALA A 228 -13.91 -0.07 -16.07
N ARG A 229 -13.34 1.10 -16.40
CA ARG A 229 -12.66 1.98 -15.43
C ARG A 229 -13.55 2.38 -14.26
N ASP A 230 -14.87 2.42 -14.50
CA ASP A 230 -15.90 2.75 -13.52
C ASP A 230 -16.00 1.71 -12.41
N GLN A 231 -15.42 0.52 -12.64
CA GLN A 231 -15.17 -0.53 -11.65
C GLN A 231 -14.27 -0.02 -10.53
N TYR A 232 -13.22 0.74 -10.84
CA TYR A 232 -12.19 1.14 -9.88
C TYR A 232 -12.52 2.51 -9.29
N ARG A 233 -13.07 2.52 -8.08
CA ARG A 233 -13.32 3.76 -7.34
C ARG A 233 -12.43 3.87 -6.12
N LEU A 234 -11.73 4.98 -6.03
CA LEU A 234 -10.91 5.32 -4.87
C LEU A 234 -11.79 5.99 -3.82
N ILE A 235 -11.60 5.58 -2.57
CA ILE A 235 -12.28 6.15 -1.40
C ILE A 235 -11.21 6.59 -0.40
N VAL A 236 -11.29 7.84 0.05
CA VAL A 236 -10.42 8.37 1.10
C VAL A 236 -11.19 8.45 2.40
N ARG A 237 -10.59 7.96 3.49
CA ARG A 237 -11.14 8.05 4.84
C ARG A 237 -10.15 8.64 5.83
N THR A 238 -10.65 9.30 6.86
CA THR A 238 -9.83 9.72 8.00
C THR A 238 -9.40 8.51 8.84
N LEU A 239 -8.16 8.52 9.29
CA LEU A 239 -7.62 7.54 10.24
C LEU A 239 -7.95 7.90 11.68
N VAL A 240 -7.97 9.19 11.98
CA VAL A 240 -8.20 9.76 13.31
C VAL A 240 -9.19 10.92 13.20
N PRO A 241 -9.77 11.42 14.31
CA PRO A 241 -10.55 12.65 14.27
C PRO A 241 -9.71 13.82 13.72
N VAL A 242 -10.29 14.61 12.81
CA VAL A 242 -9.65 15.77 12.18
C VAL A 242 -10.49 17.01 12.46
N ALA A 243 -9.85 18.04 13.03
CA ALA A 243 -10.51 19.32 13.29
C ALA A 243 -10.78 20.09 11.99
N GLU A 244 -11.79 20.97 12.00
CA GLU A 244 -12.02 21.89 10.89
C GLU A 244 -10.77 22.75 10.63
N GLY A 245 -10.42 22.92 9.35
CA GLY A 245 -9.27 23.70 8.92
C GLY A 245 -7.93 22.96 9.02
N ALA A 246 -7.86 21.78 9.65
CA ALA A 246 -6.65 20.97 9.66
C ALA A 246 -6.38 20.35 8.28
N GLU A 247 -5.10 20.24 7.91
CA GLU A 247 -4.67 19.63 6.65
C GLU A 247 -5.02 18.13 6.62
N LEU A 248 -5.53 17.67 5.48
CA LEU A 248 -5.79 16.26 5.19
C LEU A 248 -4.59 15.70 4.42
N VAL A 249 -3.88 14.78 5.05
CA VAL A 249 -2.56 14.30 4.59
C VAL A 249 -2.53 12.78 4.52
N THR A 250 -1.91 12.28 3.46
CA THR A 250 -1.73 10.85 3.20
C THR A 250 -0.24 10.49 3.24
N SER A 251 0.07 9.18 3.22
CA SER A 251 1.44 8.70 3.09
C SER A 251 1.66 8.11 1.70
N TYR A 252 2.72 8.56 1.01
CA TYR A 252 3.13 8.01 -0.28
C TYR A 252 4.12 6.84 -0.13
N THR A 253 4.54 6.55 1.10
CA THR A 253 5.48 5.48 1.44
C THR A 253 4.84 4.51 2.44
N HIS A 254 5.40 3.32 2.56
CA HIS A 254 5.01 2.38 3.62
C HIS A 254 5.38 2.92 5.01
N ALA A 255 4.51 2.69 6.00
CA ALA A 255 4.68 3.23 7.34
C ALA A 255 5.88 2.60 8.07
N LEU A 256 6.11 1.31 7.86
CA LEU A 256 7.18 0.50 8.47
C LEU A 256 8.48 0.53 7.66
N GLU A 257 8.87 1.72 7.17
CA GLU A 257 10.16 1.95 6.52
C GLU A 257 10.98 2.99 7.30
N PRO A 258 12.31 2.81 7.40
CA PRO A 258 13.22 3.79 8.02
C PRO A 258 13.16 5.15 7.32
N THR A 259 13.44 6.24 8.04
CA THR A 259 13.47 7.61 7.48
C THR A 259 14.38 7.73 6.27
N LEU A 260 15.57 7.11 6.31
CA LEU A 260 16.54 7.13 5.22
C LEU A 260 15.96 6.57 3.90
N ILE A 261 15.18 5.49 4.01
CA ILE A 261 14.56 4.80 2.87
C ILE A 261 13.36 5.59 2.36
N ARG A 262 12.48 6.06 3.26
CA ARG A 262 11.30 6.84 2.86
C ARG A 262 11.68 8.14 2.16
N ARG A 263 12.67 8.88 2.66
CA ARG A 263 13.15 10.12 2.02
C ARG A 263 13.74 9.86 0.64
N GLU A 264 14.50 8.78 0.45
CA GLU A 264 15.01 8.38 -0.86
C GLU A 264 13.87 8.03 -1.85
N GLN A 265 12.88 7.24 -1.41
CA GLN A 265 11.74 6.88 -2.26
C GLN A 265 10.92 8.10 -2.70
N LEU A 266 10.68 9.05 -1.79
CA LEU A 266 9.99 10.30 -2.09
C LEU A 266 10.79 11.17 -3.05
N LEU A 267 12.11 11.28 -2.86
CA LEU A 267 12.96 12.05 -3.76
C LEU A 267 12.97 11.44 -5.17
N ARG A 268 13.08 10.11 -5.27
CA ARG A 268 13.12 9.39 -6.54
C ARG A 268 11.79 9.42 -7.29
N GLY A 269 10.68 9.19 -6.60
CA GLY A 269 9.37 8.99 -7.23
C GLY A 269 8.45 10.22 -7.21
N LYS A 270 8.71 11.19 -6.33
CA LYS A 270 7.87 12.38 -6.13
C LYS A 270 8.67 13.69 -6.17
N HIS A 271 9.98 13.62 -6.39
CA HIS A 271 10.87 14.77 -6.56
C HIS A 271 10.91 15.76 -5.37
N PHE A 272 10.64 15.29 -4.15
CA PHE A 272 10.80 16.10 -2.94
C PHE A 272 11.37 15.30 -1.77
N ALA A 273 11.96 16.00 -0.79
CA ALA A 273 12.54 15.40 0.40
C ALA A 273 11.74 15.77 1.67
N CYS A 274 11.01 14.81 2.24
CA CYS A 274 10.09 15.07 3.37
C CYS A 274 10.77 15.45 4.69
N ASP A 275 10.47 16.63 5.21
CA ASP A 275 11.03 17.21 6.46
C ASP A 275 10.04 17.17 7.64
N CYS A 276 9.01 16.31 7.58
CA CYS A 276 8.00 16.25 8.65
C CYS A 276 8.61 15.85 10.00
N ALA A 277 7.86 16.05 11.11
CA ALA A 277 8.31 15.76 12.47
C ALA A 277 8.94 14.37 12.65
N ARG A 278 8.37 13.34 11.99
CA ARG A 278 8.96 11.99 12.02
C ARG A 278 10.30 11.90 11.31
N CYS A 279 10.44 12.55 10.15
CA CYS A 279 11.67 12.54 9.37
C CYS A 279 12.76 13.42 9.99
N ALA A 280 12.40 14.45 10.77
CA ALA A 280 13.36 15.32 11.44
C ALA A 280 13.87 14.77 12.79
N ASP A 281 13.19 13.78 13.37
CA ASP A 281 13.55 13.16 14.65
C ASP A 281 14.46 11.93 14.44
N PRO A 282 15.69 11.90 14.97
CA PRO A 282 16.59 10.74 14.89
C PRO A 282 16.01 9.43 15.43
N THR A 283 15.06 9.53 16.37
CA THR A 283 14.37 8.38 16.97
C THR A 283 13.06 8.05 16.27
N GLU A 284 12.68 8.77 15.22
CA GLU A 284 11.41 8.63 14.50
C GLU A 284 10.19 8.64 15.44
N LEU A 285 10.02 9.71 16.23
CA LEU A 285 8.97 9.87 17.24
C LEU A 285 9.08 8.83 18.36
N GLY A 286 10.31 8.52 18.78
CA GLY A 286 10.59 7.51 19.80
C GLY A 286 10.39 6.05 19.35
N THR A 287 9.96 5.81 18.11
CA THR A 287 9.72 4.43 17.62
C THR A 287 11.02 3.67 17.35
N ASN A 288 12.13 4.37 17.13
CA ASN A 288 13.45 3.80 16.85
C ASN A 288 13.45 2.88 15.62
N LEU A 289 12.65 3.22 14.60
CA LEU A 289 12.51 2.42 13.38
C LEU A 289 13.79 2.33 12.53
N SER A 290 14.69 3.31 12.68
CA SER A 290 15.97 3.38 11.97
C SER A 290 17.17 2.95 12.86
N THR A 291 16.97 2.75 14.16
CA THR A 291 18.05 2.65 15.16
C THR A 291 18.78 1.31 15.11
N LEU A 292 20.12 1.34 15.12
CA LEU A 292 20.97 0.15 15.22
C LEU A 292 21.55 -0.01 16.63
N LYS A 293 21.90 -1.24 17.00
CA LYS A 293 22.72 -1.53 18.19
C LYS A 293 24.18 -1.18 17.92
N CYS A 294 24.85 -0.59 18.91
CA CYS A 294 26.27 -0.32 18.81
C CYS A 294 27.09 -1.61 18.86
N SER A 295 28.08 -1.73 17.98
CA SER A 295 29.02 -2.87 17.95
C SER A 295 30.27 -2.66 18.82
N LYS A 296 30.38 -1.52 19.51
CA LYS A 296 31.57 -1.11 20.28
C LYS A 296 31.34 -0.92 21.77
N CYS A 297 30.08 -0.91 22.22
CA CYS A 297 29.75 -0.83 23.64
C CYS A 297 28.41 -1.52 23.90
N ASP A 298 28.21 -1.93 25.14
CA ASP A 298 26.95 -2.49 25.58
C ASP A 298 25.90 -1.39 25.73
N ASN A 299 24.66 -1.69 25.33
CA ASN A 299 23.49 -0.82 25.46
C ASN A 299 23.52 0.49 24.66
N GLY A 300 24.55 0.74 23.85
CA GLY A 300 24.62 1.91 22.97
C GLY A 300 23.72 1.79 21.75
N TRP A 301 23.07 2.89 21.37
CA TRP A 301 22.24 2.99 20.16
C TRP A 301 22.91 3.87 19.12
N VAL A 302 22.94 3.43 17.87
CA VAL A 302 23.52 4.18 16.75
C VAL A 302 22.40 4.85 15.97
N LEU A 303 22.41 6.18 15.98
CA LEU A 303 21.36 7.06 15.44
C LEU A 303 21.98 8.06 14.46
N PRO A 304 21.23 8.56 13.46
CA PRO A 304 21.71 9.62 12.56
C PRO A 304 21.94 10.92 13.34
N THR A 305 23.04 11.63 13.02
CA THR A 305 23.32 12.96 13.60
C THR A 305 22.45 14.05 12.98
N ASP A 306 22.07 13.88 11.71
CA ASP A 306 21.10 14.68 11.00
C ASP A 306 20.23 13.74 10.14
N PRO A 307 18.99 13.45 10.54
CA PRO A 307 18.09 12.56 9.80
C PRO A 307 17.65 13.09 8.43
N LEU A 308 17.74 14.40 8.21
CA LEU A 308 17.35 15.04 6.96
C LEU A 308 18.49 15.00 5.93
N ASP A 309 19.73 14.84 6.37
CA ASP A 309 20.88 14.63 5.49
C ASP A 309 21.16 13.13 5.28
N ALA A 310 21.00 12.67 4.02
CA ALA A 310 21.21 11.28 3.63
C ALA A 310 22.67 10.81 3.75
N VAL A 311 23.64 11.73 3.80
CA VAL A 311 25.07 11.41 3.99
C VAL A 311 25.56 11.66 5.42
N ALA A 312 24.66 12.10 6.32
CA ALA A 312 24.99 12.35 7.71
C ALA A 312 25.66 11.15 8.37
N ARG A 313 26.52 11.44 9.34
CA ARG A 313 27.12 10.41 10.18
C ARG A 313 26.07 9.85 11.12
N TRP A 314 26.30 8.62 11.55
CA TRP A 314 25.52 7.96 12.57
C TRP A 314 26.42 7.75 13.77
N LYS A 315 25.97 8.17 14.96
CA LYS A 315 26.76 8.18 16.19
C LYS A 315 26.10 7.32 17.25
N CYS A 316 26.92 6.62 18.03
CA CYS A 316 26.47 5.94 19.22
C CYS A 316 26.03 6.95 20.30
N SER A 317 24.97 6.61 21.03
CA SER A 317 24.44 7.39 22.15
C SER A 317 25.30 7.32 23.42
N LEU A 318 26.19 6.33 23.55
CA LEU A 318 26.95 6.09 24.79
C LEU A 318 28.48 6.11 24.61
N CYS A 319 29.01 5.82 23.41
CA CYS A 319 30.44 5.82 23.15
C CYS A 319 30.81 6.65 21.91
N GLU A 320 32.10 6.71 21.58
CA GLU A 320 32.62 7.52 20.46
C GLU A 320 32.41 6.89 19.08
N PHE A 321 31.84 5.67 19.02
CA PHE A 321 31.62 4.99 17.74
C PHE A 321 30.74 5.82 16.81
N ALA A 322 31.18 5.97 15.56
CA ALA A 322 30.42 6.61 14.51
C ALA A 322 30.71 5.98 13.15
N THR A 323 29.71 5.94 12.28
CA THR A 323 29.75 5.32 10.95
C THR A 323 29.05 6.22 9.93
N PRO A 324 29.47 6.26 8.65
CA PRO A 324 28.77 7.06 7.64
C PRO A 324 27.38 6.47 7.32
N GLY A 325 26.40 7.33 6.99
CA GLY A 325 25.05 6.90 6.62
C GLY A 325 25.01 5.97 5.39
N THR A 326 25.98 6.08 4.49
CA THR A 326 26.14 5.16 3.35
C THR A 326 26.46 3.73 3.77
N ALA A 327 27.19 3.53 4.87
CA ALA A 327 27.43 2.19 5.42
C ALA A 327 26.15 1.63 6.05
N VAL A 328 25.39 2.45 6.77
CA VAL A 328 24.09 2.06 7.33
C VAL A 328 23.12 1.65 6.23
N ARG A 329 23.03 2.43 5.15
CA ARG A 329 22.21 2.09 3.96
C ARG A 329 22.55 0.71 3.40
N LYS A 330 23.84 0.40 3.25
CA LYS A 330 24.30 -0.92 2.76
C LYS A 330 23.89 -2.05 3.70
N VAL A 331 24.01 -1.85 5.02
CA VAL A 331 23.55 -2.82 6.01
C VAL A 331 22.04 -3.06 5.86
N LEU A 332 21.24 -1.99 5.79
CA LEU A 332 19.80 -2.11 5.61
C LEU A 332 19.42 -2.83 4.31
N ALA A 333 20.15 -2.56 3.20
CA ALA A 333 19.93 -3.23 1.92
C ALA A 333 20.24 -4.73 1.97
N VAL A 334 21.32 -5.14 2.66
CA VAL A 334 21.65 -6.56 2.84
C VAL A 334 20.58 -7.27 3.66
N ILE A 335 20.15 -6.68 4.78
CA ILE A 335 19.11 -7.27 5.62
C ILE A 335 17.79 -7.37 4.85
N ARG A 336 17.43 -6.33 4.11
CA ARG A 336 16.26 -6.32 3.23
C ARG A 336 16.31 -7.46 2.22
N ALA A 337 17.43 -7.64 1.53
CA ALA A 337 17.57 -8.71 0.55
C ALA A 337 17.40 -10.11 1.16
N GLU A 338 17.89 -10.35 2.38
CA GLU A 338 17.67 -11.63 3.07
C GLU A 338 16.20 -11.84 3.50
N LEU A 339 15.49 -10.76 3.86
CA LEU A 339 14.04 -10.82 4.11
C LEU A 339 13.26 -11.13 2.82
N ASP A 340 13.60 -10.44 1.74
CA ASP A 340 12.96 -10.63 0.43
C ASP A 340 13.22 -12.04 -0.13
N GLU A 341 14.42 -12.60 0.09
CA GLU A 341 14.75 -14.00 -0.25
C GLU A 341 13.90 -14.99 0.56
N ALA A 342 13.71 -14.75 1.86
CA ALA A 342 12.85 -15.59 2.68
C ALA A 342 11.38 -15.53 2.22
N ASP A 343 10.89 -14.35 1.82
CA ASP A 343 9.55 -14.16 1.24
C ASP A 343 9.41 -14.86 -0.13
N ALA A 344 10.44 -14.82 -0.98
CA ALA A 344 10.43 -15.49 -2.28
C ALA A 344 10.44 -17.02 -2.19
N LEU A 345 11.01 -17.58 -1.11
CA LEU A 345 11.03 -19.03 -0.86
C LEU A 345 9.72 -19.58 -0.29
N ASP A 346 8.76 -18.72 0.07
CA ASP A 346 7.51 -19.18 0.66
C ASP A 346 6.63 -19.89 -0.37
N GLY A 347 6.36 -21.17 -0.13
CA GLY A 347 5.29 -21.91 -0.80
C GLY A 347 3.87 -21.52 -0.36
N GLY A 348 3.70 -20.35 0.27
CA GLY A 348 2.46 -19.92 0.92
C GLY A 348 2.21 -20.61 2.28
N TRP A 349 0.94 -20.68 2.70
CA TRP A 349 0.54 -21.21 4.01
C TRP A 349 0.86 -22.70 4.23
N ALA A 350 1.19 -23.43 3.16
CA ALA A 350 1.55 -24.84 3.22
C ALA A 350 3.06 -25.06 3.47
N ASP A 351 3.87 -24.01 3.58
CA ASP A 351 5.31 -24.16 3.82
C ASP A 351 5.62 -24.24 5.32
N ALA A 352 5.86 -25.46 5.79
CA ALA A 352 6.24 -25.72 7.17
C ALA A 352 7.50 -24.96 7.62
N GLY A 353 8.43 -24.64 6.70
CA GLY A 353 9.69 -23.96 7.02
C GLY A 353 9.60 -22.43 7.07
N ALA A 354 8.45 -21.84 6.70
CA ALA A 354 8.31 -20.39 6.62
C ALA A 354 8.51 -19.70 7.98
N VAL A 355 7.97 -20.29 9.05
CA VAL A 355 8.09 -19.76 10.43
C VAL A 355 9.54 -19.80 10.90
N GLU A 356 10.24 -20.92 10.70
CA GLU A 356 11.63 -21.12 11.12
C GLU A 356 12.55 -20.13 10.42
N ARG A 357 12.37 -19.91 9.11
CA ARG A 357 13.17 -18.92 8.37
C ARG A 357 13.03 -17.53 8.99
N ARG A 358 11.80 -17.08 9.32
CA ARG A 358 11.60 -15.76 9.95
C ARG A 358 12.15 -15.69 11.36
N GLU A 359 11.96 -16.73 12.16
CA GLU A 359 12.50 -16.79 13.52
C GLU A 359 14.04 -16.82 13.51
N GLN A 360 14.67 -17.48 12.53
CA GLN A 360 16.12 -17.45 12.33
C GLN A 360 16.61 -16.03 11.98
N LEU A 361 15.96 -15.35 11.02
CA LEU A 361 16.26 -13.97 10.68
C LEU A 361 16.06 -13.02 11.87
N TRP A 362 14.98 -13.21 12.63
CA TRP A 362 14.73 -12.43 13.84
C TRP A 362 15.83 -12.64 14.89
N ARG A 363 16.26 -13.87 15.14
CA ARG A 363 17.38 -14.20 16.06
C ARG A 363 18.71 -13.63 15.58
N LYS A 364 18.96 -13.65 14.26
CA LYS A 364 20.16 -13.07 13.65
C LYS A 364 20.21 -11.56 13.83
N TYR A 365 19.10 -10.86 13.56
CA TYR A 365 19.11 -9.40 13.52
C TYR A 365 18.70 -8.71 14.81
N ARG A 366 18.14 -9.41 15.80
CA ARG A 366 17.89 -8.83 17.14
C ARG A 366 19.16 -8.36 17.85
N SER A 367 20.35 -8.85 17.46
CA SER A 367 21.64 -8.41 18.01
C SER A 367 22.21 -7.18 17.28
N VAL A 368 21.69 -6.85 16.10
CA VAL A 368 22.15 -5.75 15.25
C VAL A 368 21.18 -4.56 15.28
N LEU A 369 19.88 -4.83 15.35
CA LEU A 369 18.83 -3.83 15.22
C LEU A 369 18.17 -3.51 16.56
N HIS A 370 17.65 -2.30 16.70
CA HIS A 370 16.76 -1.96 17.81
C HIS A 370 15.53 -2.89 17.80
N PRO A 371 14.98 -3.30 18.97
CA PRO A 371 13.81 -4.18 19.01
C PRO A 371 12.60 -3.67 18.23
N LYS A 372 12.45 -2.36 18.08
CA LYS A 372 11.38 -1.70 17.29
C LYS A 372 11.83 -1.23 15.90
N HIS A 373 12.99 -1.68 15.42
CA HIS A 373 13.49 -1.34 14.08
C HIS A 373 12.52 -1.83 12.99
N ALA A 374 12.42 -1.10 11.88
CA ALA A 374 11.49 -1.35 10.79
C ALA A 374 11.52 -2.81 10.29
N LEU A 375 12.71 -3.33 10.00
CA LEU A 375 12.90 -4.70 9.52
C LEU A 375 12.52 -5.76 10.58
N ILE A 376 12.69 -5.46 11.88
CA ILE A 376 12.20 -6.35 12.94
C ILE A 376 10.67 -6.29 13.00
N CYS A 377 10.06 -5.12 12.88
CA CYS A 377 8.60 -4.98 12.78
C CYS A 377 8.04 -5.75 11.58
N GLN A 378 8.70 -5.73 10.43
CA GLN A 378 8.27 -6.51 9.27
C GLN A 378 8.35 -8.02 9.52
N LEU A 379 9.43 -8.52 10.13
CA LEU A 379 9.52 -9.91 10.58
C LEU A 379 8.41 -10.27 11.57
N ARG A 380 8.12 -9.39 12.55
CA ARG A 380 7.00 -9.60 13.48
C ARG A 380 5.67 -9.69 12.75
N HIS A 381 5.44 -8.81 11.77
CA HIS A 381 4.21 -8.78 11.01
C HIS A 381 4.04 -10.07 10.18
N SER A 382 5.11 -10.54 9.54
CA SER A 382 5.12 -11.83 8.83
C SER A 382 4.85 -13.01 9.79
N LEU A 383 5.58 -13.10 10.91
CA LEU A 383 5.38 -14.14 11.93
C LEU A 383 3.96 -14.12 12.51
N LEU A 384 3.39 -12.94 12.73
CA LEU A 384 2.03 -12.80 13.24
C LEU A 384 1.01 -13.47 12.31
N HIS A 385 1.21 -13.39 10.99
CA HIS A 385 0.33 -14.04 10.01
C HIS A 385 0.59 -15.55 9.90
N LEU A 386 1.86 -15.97 9.94
CA LEU A 386 2.26 -17.36 9.80
C LEU A 386 1.87 -18.23 11.00
N TYR A 387 2.08 -17.73 12.23
CA TYR A 387 1.62 -18.43 13.42
C TYR A 387 0.10 -18.56 13.40
N GLY A 388 -0.39 -19.79 13.44
CA GLY A 388 -1.81 -20.12 13.40
C GLY A 388 -2.29 -20.62 12.03
N ARG A 389 -1.43 -20.56 11.00
CA ARG A 389 -1.77 -20.92 9.62
C ARG A 389 -0.77 -21.84 8.95
N ALA A 390 0.53 -21.63 9.17
CA ALA A 390 1.56 -22.45 8.55
C ALA A 390 1.48 -23.90 9.02
N GLU A 391 1.85 -24.85 8.15
CA GLU A 391 1.93 -26.27 8.48
C GLU A 391 2.81 -26.49 9.72
N GLY A 392 2.32 -27.27 10.69
CA GLY A 392 2.99 -27.50 11.98
C GLY A 392 2.88 -26.34 12.99
N TYR A 393 2.26 -25.23 12.60
CA TYR A 393 2.02 -24.06 13.45
C TYR A 393 0.55 -23.62 13.40
N THR A 394 -0.38 -24.54 13.14
CA THR A 394 -1.80 -24.21 13.08
C THR A 394 -2.35 -23.83 14.46
N LEU A 395 -3.43 -23.02 14.52
CA LEU A 395 -3.99 -22.57 15.81
C LEU A 395 -4.29 -23.70 16.81
N PRO A 396 -4.86 -24.84 16.42
CA PRO A 396 -5.10 -25.95 17.35
C PRO A 396 -3.84 -26.63 17.88
N GLU A 397 -2.73 -26.54 17.14
CA GLU A 397 -1.46 -27.22 17.44
C GLU A 397 -0.48 -26.30 18.19
N LEU A 398 -0.76 -25.00 18.25
CA LEU A 398 0.12 -24.01 18.88
C LEU A 398 0.15 -24.16 20.41
N PRO A 399 1.32 -24.46 21.02
CA PRO A 399 1.46 -24.48 22.46
C PRO A 399 1.32 -23.08 23.06
N ASP A 400 0.94 -23.00 24.34
CA ASP A 400 0.75 -21.74 25.09
C ASP A 400 1.93 -20.77 24.93
N LEU A 401 3.16 -21.27 24.94
CA LEU A 401 4.36 -20.45 24.72
C LEU A 401 4.37 -19.71 23.37
N LEU A 402 3.91 -20.37 22.30
CA LEU A 402 3.83 -19.75 20.96
C LEU A 402 2.58 -18.86 20.81
N LEU A 403 1.50 -19.14 21.54
CA LEU A 403 0.36 -18.24 21.65
C LEU A 403 0.76 -16.94 22.36
N GLU A 404 1.48 -17.03 23.48
CA GLU A 404 2.05 -15.87 24.21
C GLU A 404 2.97 -15.07 23.29
N ARG A 405 3.86 -15.77 22.57
CA ARG A 405 4.72 -15.15 21.56
C ARG A 405 3.92 -14.37 20.53
N LYS A 406 2.85 -14.95 19.97
CA LYS A 406 1.97 -14.27 18.99
C LYS A 406 1.31 -13.02 19.60
N VAL A 407 0.88 -13.07 20.87
CA VAL A 407 0.35 -11.90 21.59
C VAL A 407 1.40 -10.81 21.78
N GLU A 408 2.64 -11.16 22.13
CA GLU A 408 3.75 -10.22 22.26
C GLU A 408 4.07 -9.53 20.92
N LEU A 409 4.15 -10.30 19.83
CA LEU A 409 4.38 -9.76 18.49
C LEU A 409 3.32 -8.71 18.12
N ALA A 410 2.05 -9.01 18.38
CA ALA A 410 0.95 -8.09 18.15
C ALA A 410 1.07 -6.81 19.00
N LYS A 411 1.36 -6.94 20.31
CA LYS A 411 1.54 -5.79 21.21
C LYS A 411 2.70 -4.88 20.76
N ASP A 412 3.83 -5.48 20.40
CA ASP A 412 5.00 -4.75 19.90
C ASP A 412 4.67 -3.96 18.63
N LEU A 413 3.97 -4.59 17.69
CA LEU A 413 3.53 -3.96 16.44
C LEU A 413 2.54 -2.82 16.68
N LEU A 414 1.53 -3.04 17.52
CA LEU A 414 0.55 -2.00 17.86
C LEU A 414 1.23 -0.79 18.50
N SER A 415 2.22 -1.01 19.37
CA SER A 415 2.98 0.10 19.99
C SER A 415 3.70 1.00 18.98
N VAL A 416 4.06 0.47 17.81
CA VAL A 416 4.66 1.23 16.71
C VAL A 416 3.58 1.82 15.81
N ALA A 417 2.54 1.05 15.49
CA ALA A 417 1.41 1.49 14.67
C ALA A 417 0.68 2.70 15.28
N ASP A 418 0.54 2.74 16.61
CA ASP A 418 -0.12 3.82 17.35
C ASP A 418 0.58 5.17 17.22
N VAL A 419 1.88 5.17 16.89
CA VAL A 419 2.64 6.41 16.64
C VAL A 419 2.62 6.77 15.16
N LEU A 420 2.68 5.78 14.27
CA LEU A 420 2.98 6.01 12.85
C LEU A 420 1.78 6.02 11.92
N LYS A 421 0.76 5.22 12.24
CA LYS A 421 -0.47 5.11 11.48
C LYS A 421 -1.64 4.82 12.45
N PRO A 422 -1.96 5.77 13.33
CA PRO A 422 -2.93 5.58 14.40
C PRO A 422 -4.36 5.41 13.88
N GLY A 423 -5.26 5.01 14.78
CA GLY A 423 -6.70 4.97 14.53
C GLY A 423 -7.11 3.90 13.52
N CYS A 424 -8.00 4.23 12.59
CA CYS A 424 -8.65 3.32 11.64
C CYS A 424 -7.71 2.82 10.52
N SER A 425 -6.55 2.28 10.87
CA SER A 425 -5.57 1.77 9.91
C SER A 425 -5.69 0.27 9.70
N ARG A 426 -5.55 -0.17 8.45
CA ARG A 426 -5.53 -1.60 8.09
C ARG A 426 -4.55 -2.42 8.93
N LEU A 427 -3.35 -1.89 9.18
CA LEU A 427 -2.36 -2.53 10.04
C LEU A 427 -2.89 -2.78 11.46
N ARG A 428 -3.58 -1.80 12.05
CA ARG A 428 -4.17 -1.97 13.39
C ARG A 428 -5.29 -3.00 13.36
N GLY A 429 -6.20 -2.90 12.39
CA GLY A 429 -7.30 -3.85 12.23
C GLY A 429 -6.81 -5.29 12.07
N THR A 430 -5.86 -5.54 11.17
CA THR A 430 -5.31 -6.89 10.95
C THR A 430 -4.54 -7.40 12.16
N VAL A 431 -3.72 -6.57 12.83
CA VAL A 431 -2.98 -7.02 14.02
C VAL A 431 -3.92 -7.36 15.18
N LEU A 432 -4.99 -6.58 15.38
CA LEU A 432 -6.02 -6.87 16.39
C LEU A 432 -6.80 -8.14 16.06
N TYR A 433 -7.11 -8.38 14.77
CA TYR A 433 -7.67 -9.65 14.32
C TYR A 433 -6.73 -10.80 14.68
N GLU A 434 -5.44 -10.73 14.35
CA GLU A 434 -4.51 -11.81 14.67
C GLU A 434 -4.32 -12.04 16.18
N GLN A 435 -4.56 -11.01 17.00
CA GLN A 435 -4.38 -11.07 18.46
C GLN A 435 -5.55 -11.76 19.18
N HIS A 436 -6.77 -11.71 18.65
CA HIS A 436 -7.96 -12.16 19.39
C HIS A 436 -7.92 -13.67 19.71
N ALA A 437 -7.55 -14.50 18.72
CA ALA A 437 -7.58 -15.95 18.86
C ALA A 437 -6.56 -16.45 19.91
N PRO A 438 -5.29 -16.01 19.90
CA PRO A 438 -4.35 -16.34 20.98
C PRO A 438 -4.81 -15.90 22.37
N LEU A 439 -5.41 -14.71 22.51
CA LEU A 439 -5.93 -14.26 23.81
C LEU A 439 -7.04 -15.19 24.32
N LEU A 440 -7.96 -15.59 23.43
CA LEU A 440 -9.05 -16.50 23.78
C LEU A 440 -8.54 -17.90 24.15
N LEU A 441 -7.61 -18.45 23.37
CA LEU A 441 -7.06 -19.79 23.61
C LEU A 441 -6.25 -19.85 24.91
N LEU A 442 -5.42 -18.83 25.19
CA LEU A 442 -4.68 -18.75 26.46
C LEU A 442 -5.62 -18.66 27.66
N ALA A 443 -6.69 -17.86 27.58
CA ALA A 443 -7.66 -17.75 28.66
C ALA A 443 -8.37 -19.09 28.94
N ARG A 444 -8.73 -19.83 27.89
CA ARG A 444 -9.33 -21.17 28.01
C ARG A 444 -8.34 -22.19 28.59
N SER A 445 -7.11 -22.22 28.07
CA SER A 445 -6.05 -23.13 28.55
C SER A 445 -5.77 -22.94 30.04
N GLN A 446 -5.64 -21.69 30.50
CA GLN A 446 -5.43 -21.38 31.93
C GLN A 446 -6.58 -21.84 32.83
N PHE A 447 -7.82 -21.73 32.35
CA PHE A 447 -8.99 -22.21 33.07
C PHE A 447 -9.07 -23.74 33.11
N GLU A 448 -8.83 -24.41 31.98
CA GLU A 448 -8.79 -25.87 31.87
C GLU A 448 -7.70 -26.50 32.74
N GLN A 449 -6.55 -25.83 32.87
CA GLN A 449 -5.44 -26.24 33.75
C GLN A 449 -5.69 -25.92 35.24
N GLY A 450 -6.81 -25.26 35.59
CA GLY A 450 -7.12 -24.85 36.96
C GLY A 450 -6.22 -23.73 37.50
N VAL A 451 -5.49 -23.04 36.63
CA VAL A 451 -4.61 -21.91 36.98
C VAL A 451 -5.44 -20.64 37.20
N SER A 452 -6.58 -20.51 36.52
CA SER A 452 -7.46 -19.35 36.60
C SER A 452 -8.90 -19.70 36.96
N ASP A 453 -9.59 -18.78 37.64
CA ASP A 453 -11.01 -18.89 37.96
C ASP A 453 -11.92 -18.41 36.80
N GLU A 454 -13.24 -18.60 36.96
CA GLU A 454 -14.23 -18.23 35.95
C GLU A 454 -14.23 -16.72 35.65
N ARG A 455 -13.94 -15.90 36.67
CA ARG A 455 -13.85 -14.44 36.52
C ARG A 455 -12.65 -14.04 35.68
N GLN A 456 -11.52 -14.71 35.84
CA GLN A 456 -10.32 -14.53 35.01
C GLN A 456 -10.54 -15.03 33.58
N LEU A 457 -11.23 -16.16 33.40
CA LEU A 457 -11.67 -16.62 32.07
C LEU A 457 -12.53 -15.56 31.37
N ARG A 458 -13.57 -15.06 32.05
CA ARG A 458 -14.45 -14.01 31.53
C ARG A 458 -13.64 -12.78 31.09
N ARG A 459 -12.72 -12.30 31.93
CA ARG A 459 -11.85 -11.16 31.59
C ARG A 459 -10.98 -11.41 30.36
N GLY A 460 -10.43 -12.62 30.22
CA GLY A 460 -9.64 -13.01 29.04
C GLY A 460 -10.48 -13.02 27.77
N MET A 461 -11.68 -13.59 27.84
CA MET A 461 -12.64 -13.60 26.72
C MET A 461 -13.11 -12.18 26.35
N GLU A 462 -13.38 -11.32 27.32
CA GLU A 462 -13.73 -9.91 27.10
C GLU A 462 -12.58 -9.12 26.45
N ALA A 463 -11.33 -9.41 26.83
CA ALA A 463 -10.15 -8.81 26.19
C ALA A 463 -10.03 -9.24 24.71
N ALA A 464 -10.25 -10.52 24.41
CA ALA A 464 -10.29 -11.02 23.03
C ALA A 464 -11.45 -10.38 22.24
N ALA A 465 -12.65 -10.29 22.83
CA ALA A 465 -13.81 -9.65 22.20
C ALA A 465 -13.58 -8.16 21.93
N LYS A 466 -12.91 -7.45 22.85
CA LYS A 466 -12.54 -6.04 22.64
C LYS A 466 -11.61 -5.87 21.45
N ALA A 467 -10.56 -6.68 21.35
CA ALA A 467 -9.64 -6.64 20.21
C ALA A 467 -10.36 -6.94 18.90
N LEU A 468 -11.22 -7.97 18.90
CA LEU A 468 -11.98 -8.39 17.72
C LEU A 468 -13.02 -7.36 17.28
N ARG A 469 -13.68 -6.66 18.22
CA ARG A 469 -14.61 -5.58 17.93
C ARG A 469 -13.92 -4.41 17.26
N GLU A 470 -12.81 -3.94 17.83
CA GLU A 470 -12.03 -2.86 17.23
C GLU A 470 -11.48 -3.26 15.85
N SER A 471 -11.04 -4.51 15.69
CA SER A 471 -10.68 -5.07 14.39
C SER A 471 -11.82 -4.99 13.39
N ALA A 472 -13.02 -5.47 13.75
CA ALA A 472 -14.19 -5.45 12.86
C ALA A 472 -14.57 -4.01 12.48
N ASP A 473 -14.63 -3.09 13.44
CA ASP A 473 -14.97 -1.69 13.22
C ASP A 473 -14.02 -1.01 12.22
N ILE A 474 -12.72 -1.33 12.28
CA ILE A 474 -11.71 -0.79 11.37
C ILE A 474 -11.80 -1.45 9.99
N LEU A 475 -11.83 -2.79 9.94
CA LEU A 475 -11.71 -3.54 8.69
C LEU A 475 -12.98 -3.47 7.84
N LEU A 476 -14.15 -3.29 8.45
CA LEU A 476 -15.41 -3.08 7.72
C LEU A 476 -15.50 -1.73 6.99
N LEU A 477 -14.54 -0.81 7.23
CA LEU A 477 -14.40 0.41 6.43
C LEU A 477 -13.79 0.12 5.05
N GLU A 478 -13.07 -0.99 4.91
CA GLU A 478 -12.48 -1.42 3.65
C GLU A 478 -13.55 -2.03 2.74
N PRO A 479 -13.40 -1.92 1.41
CA PRO A 479 -14.35 -2.51 0.48
C PRO A 479 -14.50 -4.03 0.66
N PRO A 480 -15.72 -4.61 0.59
CA PRO A 480 -15.95 -6.04 0.87
C PRO A 480 -15.19 -7.01 -0.04
N ASP A 481 -14.83 -6.56 -1.24
CA ASP A 481 -14.06 -7.28 -2.25
C ASP A 481 -12.54 -7.28 -1.98
N THR A 482 -12.08 -6.56 -0.97
CA THR A 482 -10.68 -6.58 -0.52
C THR A 482 -10.46 -7.66 0.54
N ALA A 483 -9.21 -8.11 0.70
CA ALA A 483 -8.83 -9.06 1.74
C ALA A 483 -9.17 -8.53 3.14
N GLU A 484 -8.92 -7.24 3.38
CA GLU A 484 -9.24 -6.58 4.65
C GLU A 484 -10.75 -6.47 4.89
N GLY A 485 -11.55 -6.12 3.87
CA GLY A 485 -13.01 -6.06 4.00
C GLY A 485 -13.63 -7.43 4.27
N ALA A 486 -13.17 -8.47 3.57
CA ALA A 486 -13.56 -9.86 3.83
C ALA A 486 -13.19 -10.29 5.26
N LEU A 487 -11.97 -9.95 5.71
CA LEU A 487 -11.53 -10.22 7.08
C LEU A 487 -12.39 -9.49 8.13
N GLY A 488 -12.82 -8.26 7.83
CA GLY A 488 -13.76 -7.51 8.68
C GLY A 488 -15.13 -8.18 8.82
N ALA A 489 -15.64 -8.78 7.74
CA ALA A 489 -16.88 -9.55 7.79
C ALA A 489 -16.75 -10.80 8.67
N VAL A 490 -15.64 -11.54 8.53
CA VAL A 490 -15.33 -12.70 9.39
C VAL A 490 -15.19 -12.26 10.85
N ALA A 491 -14.45 -11.17 11.11
CA ALA A 491 -14.25 -10.62 12.45
C ALA A 491 -15.58 -10.28 13.14
N LYS A 492 -16.52 -9.69 12.40
CA LYS A 492 -17.86 -9.36 12.91
C LYS A 492 -18.66 -10.61 13.29
N GLU A 493 -18.61 -11.66 12.48
CA GLU A 493 -19.30 -12.92 12.78
C GLU A 493 -18.67 -13.61 13.99
N SER A 494 -17.34 -13.72 14.03
CA SER A 494 -16.60 -14.29 15.15
C SER A 494 -16.84 -13.52 16.45
N LEU A 495 -17.00 -12.19 16.38
CA LEU A 495 -17.34 -11.37 17.54
C LEU A 495 -18.71 -11.75 18.11
N ALA A 496 -19.74 -11.90 17.27
CA ALA A 496 -21.08 -12.27 17.72
C ALA A 496 -21.08 -13.64 18.41
N GLN A 497 -20.32 -14.61 17.90
CA GLN A 497 -20.16 -15.92 18.51
C GLN A 497 -19.43 -15.85 19.87
N LEU A 498 -18.38 -15.02 19.97
CA LEU A 498 -17.63 -14.83 21.20
C LEU A 498 -18.46 -14.11 22.27
N GLU A 499 -19.20 -13.05 21.90
CA GLU A 499 -20.11 -12.34 22.82
C GLU A 499 -21.22 -13.25 23.35
N ALA A 500 -21.80 -14.10 22.49
CA ALA A 500 -22.76 -15.11 22.91
C ALA A 500 -22.14 -16.11 23.92
N SER A 501 -20.89 -16.54 23.69
CA SER A 501 -20.16 -17.42 24.60
C SER A 501 -19.85 -16.77 25.96
N ILE A 502 -19.57 -15.46 25.97
CA ILE A 502 -19.35 -14.70 27.21
C ILE A 502 -20.66 -14.57 28.01
N ALA A 503 -21.80 -14.44 27.32
CA ALA A 503 -23.10 -14.32 27.95
C ALA A 503 -23.57 -15.60 28.63
N THR A 504 -23.07 -16.78 28.22
CA THR A 504 -23.41 -18.06 28.86
C THR A 504 -22.64 -18.33 30.16
N LEU A 505 -21.56 -17.60 30.43
CA LEU A 505 -20.88 -17.70 31.72
C LEU A 505 -21.78 -17.08 32.81
N PRO A 506 -21.89 -17.68 34.00
CA PRO A 506 -22.47 -17.06 35.19
C PRO A 506 -22.07 -15.58 35.35
N SER A 507 -23.07 -14.72 35.54
CA SER A 507 -22.87 -13.33 35.95
C SER A 507 -22.74 -13.28 37.46
N ASP A 508 -21.59 -12.79 37.96
CA ASP A 508 -21.36 -12.48 39.38
C ASP A 508 -22.44 -11.56 39.96
#